data_AF-A0A8S3Z508-F1
#
_entry.id   AF-A0A8S3Z508-F1
#
_cell.length_a   1.000
_cell.length_b   1.000
_cell.length_c   1.000
_cell.angle_alpha   90.00
_cell.angle_beta   90.00
_cell.angle_gamma   90.00
#
_symmetry.space_group_name_H-M   'P 1'
#
loop_
_entity.id
_entity.type
_entity.pdbx_description
1 polymer ?
#
loop_
_entity_poly.entity_id
_entity_poly.type
_entity_poly.pdbx_seq_one_letter_code
_entity_poly.pdbx_strand_id
1 'polypeptide(L)'
;VKNTITTKRVTFVIVAVFVILISSVSPLYVVNQIDWKFDPRKNKTLLGLVFTTNREQVEKISYVINNVFIPLTAFVIITVCTITLVIKLHRTVKWRQMSIADSQTDNVTTRNQRVAKMVVMISSLFIACFLPFSFIFIAMSLDPDLSLSGKHIKTLIIIGGLGFFLESVNSSVNIFIYYSMSSRFRETCRSLFRINSHGQ
;
A
#
# COMPACT_ATOMS: atom_id res chain seq x y z
N VAL A 1 -0.70 12.27 -26.22
CA VAL A 1 -0.87 11.80 -24.82
C VAL A 1 -1.93 10.69 -24.66
N LYS A 2 -3.00 10.65 -25.48
CA LYS A 2 -4.05 9.59 -25.42
C LYS A 2 -3.59 8.15 -25.77
N ASN A 3 -2.34 7.93 -26.18
CA ASN A 3 -1.88 6.63 -26.71
C ASN A 3 -0.93 5.84 -25.79
N THR A 4 -0.58 6.37 -24.60
CA THR A 4 0.47 5.74 -23.77
C THR A 4 -0.10 4.82 -22.68
N ILE A 5 -1.29 5.15 -22.14
CA ILE A 5 -1.95 4.38 -21.08
C ILE A 5 -3.10 3.58 -21.71
N THR A 6 -2.82 2.33 -22.04
CA THR A 6 -3.82 1.35 -22.53
C THR A 6 -4.19 0.40 -21.40
N THR A 7 -5.45 -0.01 -21.31
CA THR A 7 -5.95 -0.97 -20.32
C THR A 7 -5.06 -2.22 -20.24
N LYS A 8 -4.63 -2.77 -21.38
CA LYS A 8 -3.73 -3.93 -21.44
C LYS A 8 -2.40 -3.71 -20.70
N ARG A 9 -1.79 -2.53 -20.83
CA ARG A 9 -0.54 -2.19 -20.15
C ARG A 9 -0.74 -2.06 -18.64
N VAL A 10 -1.83 -1.40 -18.23
CA VAL A 10 -2.16 -1.25 -16.81
C VAL A 10 -2.43 -2.61 -16.17
N THR A 11 -3.21 -3.48 -16.82
CA THR A 11 -3.45 -4.86 -16.35
C THR A 11 -2.16 -5.63 -16.22
N PHE A 12 -1.27 -5.58 -17.22
CA PHE A 12 0.02 -6.27 -17.15
C PHE A 12 0.86 -5.78 -15.95
N VAL A 13 0.96 -4.47 -15.73
CA VAL A 13 1.70 -3.89 -14.60
C VAL A 13 1.10 -4.36 -13.27
N ILE A 14 -0.23 -4.35 -13.13
CA ILE A 14 -0.90 -4.81 -11.91
C ILE A 14 -0.60 -6.29 -11.64
N VAL A 15 -0.73 -7.16 -12.65
CA VAL A 15 -0.43 -8.59 -12.50
C VAL A 15 1.03 -8.81 -12.13
N ALA A 16 1.96 -8.10 -12.76
CA ALA A 16 3.38 -8.18 -12.43
C ALA A 16 3.66 -7.78 -10.97
N VAL A 17 3.04 -6.71 -10.48
CA VAL A 17 3.16 -6.29 -9.08
C VAL A 17 2.67 -7.39 -8.14
N PHE A 18 1.51 -8.00 -8.41
CA PHE A 18 1.02 -9.12 -7.60
C PHE A 18 1.96 -10.32 -7.60
N VAL A 19 2.47 -10.72 -8.76
CA VAL A 19 3.42 -11.84 -8.88
C VAL A 19 4.70 -11.56 -8.08
N ILE A 20 5.24 -10.34 -8.16
CA ILE A 20 6.44 -9.94 -7.41
C ILE A 20 6.18 -10.02 -5.90
N LEU A 21 5.05 -9.48 -5.42
CA LEU A 21 4.71 -9.48 -3.99
C LEU A 21 4.45 -10.90 -3.45
N ILE A 22 3.74 -11.75 -4.19
CA ILE A 22 3.52 -13.14 -3.79
C ILE A 22 4.85 -13.88 -3.72
N SER A 23 5.72 -13.67 -4.71
CA SER A 23 7.04 -14.29 -4.75
C SER A 23 7.92 -13.84 -3.59
N SER A 24 7.86 -12.55 -3.19
CA SER A 24 8.69 -12.02 -2.10
C SER A 24 8.27 -12.51 -0.71
N VAL A 25 6.99 -12.86 -0.52
CA VAL A 25 6.47 -13.40 0.75
C VAL A 25 6.57 -14.93 0.79
N SER A 26 6.59 -15.61 -0.35
CA SER A 26 6.62 -17.08 -0.45
C SER A 26 7.68 -17.78 0.41
N PRO A 27 8.94 -17.28 0.57
CA PRO A 27 9.95 -17.98 1.36
C PRO A 27 9.59 -18.09 2.84
N LEU A 28 8.83 -17.11 3.38
CA LEU A 28 8.38 -17.13 4.77
C LEU A 28 7.42 -18.29 5.04
N TYR A 29 6.56 -18.63 4.09
CA TYR A 29 5.65 -19.77 4.18
C TYR A 29 6.37 -21.11 4.03
N VAL A 30 7.46 -21.15 3.26
CA VAL A 30 8.26 -22.38 3.08
C VAL A 30 9.00 -22.74 4.37
N VAL A 31 9.50 -21.76 5.12
CA VAL A 31 10.26 -22.01 6.37
C VAL A 31 9.38 -22.11 7.62
N ASN A 32 8.15 -21.59 7.57
CA ASN A 32 7.15 -21.68 8.63
C ASN A 32 6.01 -22.60 8.18
N GLN A 33 6.23 -23.91 8.28
CA GLN A 33 5.27 -24.90 7.82
C GLN A 33 4.33 -25.32 8.95
N ILE A 34 3.10 -25.67 8.57
CA ILE A 34 2.14 -26.31 9.45
C ILE A 34 2.22 -27.81 9.15
N ASP A 35 2.73 -28.58 10.11
CA ASP A 35 2.91 -30.03 9.95
C ASP A 35 2.50 -30.77 11.23
N TRP A 36 2.31 -32.08 11.13
CA TRP A 36 1.94 -32.95 12.23
C TRP A 36 3.11 -33.10 13.20
N LYS A 37 2.93 -32.61 14.42
CA LYS A 37 3.90 -32.72 15.51
C LYS A 37 3.30 -33.45 16.69
N PHE A 38 3.99 -34.48 17.17
CA PHE A 38 3.58 -35.19 18.37
C PHE A 38 3.83 -34.33 19.61
N ASP A 39 2.79 -34.11 20.43
CA ASP A 39 2.88 -33.42 21.72
C ASP A 39 2.99 -34.46 22.86
N PRO A 40 4.18 -34.60 23.50
CA PRO A 40 4.39 -35.57 24.58
C PRO A 40 3.53 -35.30 25.82
N ARG A 41 3.09 -34.05 26.04
CA ARG A 41 2.30 -33.68 27.23
C ARG A 41 0.85 -34.11 27.10
N LYS A 42 0.35 -34.18 25.86
CA LYS A 42 -1.04 -34.55 25.55
C LYS A 42 -1.17 -35.95 24.96
N ASN A 43 -0.04 -36.62 24.69
CA ASN A 43 0.06 -37.92 24.04
C ASN A 43 -0.76 -37.97 22.73
N LYS A 44 -0.74 -36.87 21.97
CA LYS A 44 -1.53 -36.68 20.75
C LYS A 44 -0.70 -35.98 19.68
N THR A 45 -0.87 -36.40 18.44
CA THR A 45 -0.33 -35.69 17.27
C THR A 45 -1.23 -34.51 16.96
N LEU A 46 -0.65 -33.30 16.98
CA LEU A 46 -1.35 -32.05 16.73
C LEU A 46 -0.72 -31.36 15.53
N LEU A 47 -1.53 -30.61 14.79
CA LEU A 47 -1.04 -29.71 13.77
C LEU A 47 -0.29 -28.56 14.46
N GLY A 48 0.98 -28.36 14.12
CA GLY A 48 1.83 -27.37 14.77
C GLY A 48 2.80 -26.72 13.79
N LEU A 49 3.39 -25.60 14.21
CA LEU A 49 4.45 -24.95 13.44
C LEU A 49 5.74 -25.79 13.51
N VAL A 50 6.23 -26.18 12.34
CA VAL A 50 7.50 -26.86 12.12
C VAL A 50 8.41 -25.92 11.33
N PHE A 51 9.66 -25.84 11.78
CA PHE A 51 10.64 -24.87 11.29
C PHE A 51 11.80 -25.59 10.63
N THR A 52 12.21 -25.11 9.45
CA THR A 52 13.40 -25.62 8.76
C THR A 52 14.69 -25.08 9.38
N THR A 53 15.82 -25.78 9.22
CA THR A 53 17.13 -25.38 9.76
C THR A 53 17.60 -24.00 9.30
N ASN A 54 17.24 -23.58 8.07
CA ASN A 54 17.65 -22.29 7.49
C ASN A 54 16.71 -21.13 7.82
N ARG A 55 15.75 -21.33 8.74
CA ARG A 55 14.69 -20.37 9.04
C ARG A 55 15.21 -18.98 9.36
N GLU A 56 16.18 -18.86 10.27
CA GLU A 56 16.65 -17.56 10.76
C GLU A 56 17.21 -16.70 9.62
N GLN A 57 18.00 -17.29 8.72
CA GLN A 57 18.56 -16.58 7.58
C GLN A 57 17.47 -16.14 6.59
N VAL A 58 16.53 -17.04 6.29
CA VAL A 58 15.41 -16.74 5.37
C VAL A 58 14.50 -15.66 5.96
N GLU A 59 14.13 -15.77 7.23
CA GLU A 59 13.28 -14.78 7.91
C GLU A 59 13.96 -13.41 7.96
N LYS A 60 15.26 -13.35 8.27
CA LYS A 60 16.01 -12.09 8.28
C LYS A 60 16.05 -11.43 6.90
N ILE A 61 16.36 -12.19 5.85
CA ILE A 61 16.42 -11.68 4.47
C ILE A 61 15.02 -11.23 4.02
N SER A 62 14.02 -12.09 4.19
CA SER A 62 12.63 -11.77 3.84
C SER A 62 12.08 -10.58 4.61
N TYR A 63 12.44 -10.43 5.89
CA TYR A 63 12.06 -9.28 6.70
C TYR A 63 12.61 -7.99 6.12
N VAL A 64 13.92 -7.93 5.82
CA VAL A 64 14.56 -6.74 5.25
C VAL A 64 13.98 -6.41 3.88
N ILE A 65 13.74 -7.40 3.02
CA ILE A 65 13.15 -7.17 1.70
C ILE A 65 11.71 -6.64 1.82
N ASN A 66 10.85 -7.32 2.59
CA ASN A 66 9.42 -7.01 2.63
C ASN A 66 9.07 -5.79 3.49
N ASN A 67 9.81 -5.53 4.58
CA ASN A 67 9.50 -4.46 5.52
C ASN A 67 10.36 -3.21 5.35
N VAL A 68 11.50 -3.31 4.66
CA VAL A 68 12.40 -2.15 4.43
C VAL A 68 12.46 -1.79 2.95
N PHE A 69 12.96 -2.68 2.09
CA PHE A 69 13.20 -2.33 0.68
C PHE A 69 11.91 -2.06 -0.11
N ILE A 70 10.92 -2.94 -0.05
CA ILE A 70 9.67 -2.77 -0.82
C ILE A 70 8.92 -1.48 -0.40
N PRO A 71 8.68 -1.21 0.90
CA PRO A 71 8.00 0.02 1.32
C PRO A 71 8.80 1.29 1.00
N LEU A 72 10.12 1.30 1.18
CA LEU A 72 10.96 2.46 0.87
C LEU A 72 10.96 2.77 -0.64
N THR A 73 11.07 1.75 -1.49
CA THR A 73 11.02 1.95 -2.95
C THR A 73 9.65 2.47 -3.38
N ALA A 74 8.55 1.92 -2.85
CA ALA A 74 7.21 2.42 -3.08
C ALA A 74 7.05 3.89 -2.64
N PHE A 75 7.58 4.24 -1.47
CA PHE A 75 7.56 5.61 -0.95
C PHE A 75 8.27 6.60 -1.87
N VAL A 76 9.48 6.25 -2.33
CA VAL A 76 10.25 7.08 -3.26
C VAL A 76 9.48 7.28 -4.57
N ILE A 77 8.94 6.19 -5.14
CA ILE A 77 8.16 6.23 -6.38
C ILE A 77 6.92 7.12 -6.22
N ILE A 78 6.13 6.91 -5.16
CA ILE A 78 4.90 7.68 -4.91
C ILE A 78 5.22 9.16 -4.72
N THR A 79 6.26 9.48 -3.96
CA THR A 79 6.68 10.87 -3.71
C THR A 79 7.11 11.56 -5.00
N VAL A 80 7.98 10.93 -5.79
CA VAL A 80 8.45 11.49 -7.08
C VAL A 80 7.30 11.66 -8.06
N CYS A 81 6.41 10.66 -8.19
CA CYS A 81 5.24 10.73 -9.05
C CYS A 81 4.29 11.85 -8.63
N THR A 82 4.02 11.98 -7.32
CA THR A 82 3.13 13.02 -6.77
C THR A 82 3.71 14.41 -7.00
N ILE A 83 5.00 14.63 -6.71
CA ILE A 83 5.68 15.91 -6.97
C ILE A 83 5.62 16.25 -8.47
N THR A 84 5.93 15.29 -9.33
CA THR A 84 5.88 15.48 -10.78
C THR A 84 4.48 15.85 -11.25
N LEU A 85 3.45 15.17 -10.74
CA LEU A 85 2.04 15.45 -11.03
C LEU A 85 1.66 16.88 -10.61
N VAL A 86 2.02 17.29 -9.39
CA VAL A 86 1.74 18.63 -8.86
C VAL A 86 2.45 19.69 -9.71
N ILE A 87 3.74 19.53 -10.01
CA ILE A 87 4.50 20.49 -10.83
C ILE A 87 3.89 20.60 -12.23
N LYS A 88 3.58 19.48 -12.89
CA LYS A 88 2.99 19.48 -14.24
C LYS A 88 1.61 20.11 -14.24
N LEU A 89 0.81 19.88 -13.21
CA LEU A 89 -0.50 20.49 -13.06
C LEU A 89 -0.39 22.02 -12.90
N HIS A 90 0.45 22.51 -11.98
CA HIS A 90 0.66 23.94 -11.77
C HIS A 90 1.19 24.63 -13.02
N ARG A 91 2.14 24.02 -13.73
CA ARG A 91 2.65 24.56 -15.00
C ARG A 91 1.54 24.64 -16.04
N THR A 92 0.70 23.61 -16.15
CA THR A 92 -0.43 23.58 -17.09
C THR A 92 -1.45 24.69 -16.78
N VAL A 93 -1.77 24.90 -15.51
CA VAL A 93 -2.68 25.96 -15.06
C VAL A 93 -2.09 27.34 -15.35
N LYS A 94 -0.82 27.59 -14.99
CA LYS A 94 -0.15 28.88 -15.20
C LYS A 94 -0.03 29.24 -16.67
N TRP A 95 0.40 28.29 -17.52
CA TRP A 95 0.46 28.49 -18.97
C TRP A 95 -0.89 28.91 -19.56
N ARG A 96 -1.99 28.34 -19.03
CA ARG A 96 -3.35 28.62 -19.48
C ARG A 96 -3.91 29.93 -18.94
N GLN A 97 -3.51 30.37 -17.74
CA GLN A 97 -3.88 31.72 -17.27
C GLN A 97 -3.27 32.83 -18.14
N MET A 98 -2.13 32.55 -18.79
CA MET A 98 -1.46 33.49 -19.70
C MET A 98 -2.01 33.43 -21.14
N SER A 99 -2.79 32.41 -21.49
CA SER A 99 -3.39 32.25 -22.82
C SER A 99 -4.91 32.34 -22.69
N ILE A 100 -5.53 33.41 -23.20
CA ILE A 100 -7.00 33.63 -23.18
C ILE A 100 -7.69 32.38 -23.75
N ALA A 101 -8.17 31.46 -22.91
CA ALA A 101 -8.60 30.14 -23.35
C ALA A 101 -10.07 29.86 -22.97
N ASP A 102 -10.75 29.26 -23.94
CA ASP A 102 -12.18 28.98 -24.06
C ASP A 102 -12.76 28.11 -22.93
N SER A 103 -14.04 28.34 -22.60
CA SER A 103 -14.81 27.76 -21.47
C SER A 103 -14.86 26.22 -21.43
N GLN A 104 -14.77 25.55 -22.58
CA GLN A 104 -14.68 24.08 -22.65
C GLN A 104 -13.38 23.54 -22.04
N THR A 105 -12.30 24.33 -22.08
CA THR A 105 -11.00 23.91 -21.56
C THR A 105 -10.87 24.05 -20.04
N ASP A 106 -11.70 24.89 -19.41
CA ASP A 106 -11.79 25.04 -17.96
C ASP A 106 -12.39 23.80 -17.28
N ASN A 107 -13.41 23.19 -17.90
CA ASN A 107 -14.01 21.95 -17.40
C ASN A 107 -13.02 20.77 -17.37
N VAL A 108 -12.12 20.69 -18.37
CA VAL A 108 -11.07 19.67 -18.41
C VAL A 108 -10.01 19.94 -17.34
N THR A 109 -9.66 21.21 -17.11
CA THR A 109 -8.64 21.61 -16.13
C THR A 109 -9.11 21.34 -14.70
N THR A 110 -10.32 21.77 -14.35
CA THR A 110 -10.93 21.51 -13.04
C THR A 110 -11.05 20.02 -12.76
N ARG A 111 -11.39 19.21 -13.77
CA ARG A 111 -11.38 17.75 -13.66
C ARG A 111 -9.99 17.18 -13.38
N ASN A 112 -8.97 17.60 -14.12
CA ASN A 112 -7.59 17.15 -13.90
C ASN A 112 -7.07 17.55 -12.52
N GLN A 113 -7.40 18.75 -12.03
CA GLN A 113 -7.09 19.20 -10.68
C GLN A 113 -7.76 18.34 -9.61
N ARG A 114 -9.04 17.97 -9.78
CA ARG A 114 -9.74 17.08 -8.84
C ARG A 114 -9.08 15.71 -8.77
N VAL A 115 -8.72 15.13 -9.92
CA VAL A 115 -8.00 13.84 -9.98
C VAL A 115 -6.63 13.95 -9.30
N ALA A 116 -5.87 15.01 -9.56
CA ALA A 116 -4.58 15.20 -8.93
C ALA A 116 -4.69 15.42 -7.42
N LYS A 117 -5.66 16.22 -6.96
CA LYS A 117 -5.96 16.41 -5.53
C LYS A 117 -6.28 15.08 -4.85
N MET A 118 -7.06 14.22 -5.51
CA MET A 118 -7.36 12.88 -5.01
C MET A 118 -6.09 12.02 -4.88
N VAL A 119 -5.22 12.00 -5.91
CA VAL A 119 -3.94 11.27 -5.86
C VAL A 119 -3.02 11.81 -4.76
N VAL A 120 -2.96 13.13 -4.57
CA VAL A 120 -2.18 13.76 -3.49
C VAL A 120 -2.73 13.35 -2.12
N MET A 121 -4.05 13.33 -1.92
CA MET A 121 -4.63 12.88 -0.63
C MET A 121 -4.31 11.41 -0.33
N ILE A 122 -4.48 10.52 -1.31
CA ILE A 122 -4.15 9.09 -1.15
C ILE A 122 -2.66 8.92 -0.85
N SER A 123 -1.80 9.65 -1.56
CA SER A 123 -0.35 9.58 -1.35
C SER A 123 0.05 10.13 0.02
N SER A 124 -0.56 11.23 0.47
CA SER A 124 -0.32 11.77 1.81
C SER A 124 -0.78 10.83 2.93
N LEU A 125 -1.90 10.12 2.72
CA LEU A 125 -2.38 9.11 3.65
C LEU A 125 -1.39 7.96 3.75
N PHE A 126 -0.94 7.44 2.60
CA PHE A 126 0.08 6.39 2.55
C PHE A 126 1.36 6.82 3.28
N ILE A 127 1.87 8.03 2.99
CA ILE A 127 3.05 8.58 3.65
C ILE A 127 2.85 8.67 5.17
N ALA A 128 1.74 9.27 5.63
CA ALA A 128 1.48 9.46 7.05
C ALA A 128 1.35 8.13 7.81
N CYS A 129 0.77 7.11 7.19
CA CYS A 129 0.57 5.79 7.81
C CYS A 129 1.84 4.93 7.81
N PHE A 130 2.67 4.98 6.76
CA PHE A 130 3.81 4.05 6.58
C PHE A 130 5.17 4.64 6.98
N LEU A 131 5.35 5.96 6.92
CA LEU A 131 6.61 6.61 7.25
C LEU A 131 7.11 6.32 8.68
N PRO A 132 6.30 6.49 9.76
CA PRO A 132 6.79 6.24 11.12
C PRO A 132 7.25 4.79 11.30
N PHE A 133 6.60 3.85 10.64
CA PHE A 133 6.91 2.42 10.74
C PHE A 133 8.16 2.04 9.96
N SER A 134 8.38 2.66 8.80
CA SER A 134 9.59 2.48 7.99
C SER A 134 10.86 2.82 8.77
N PHE A 135 10.86 3.92 9.54
CA PHE A 135 11.99 4.29 10.39
C PHE A 135 12.27 3.25 11.48
N ILE A 136 11.22 2.65 12.05
CA ILE A 136 11.34 1.67 13.11
C ILE A 136 11.92 0.36 12.55
N PHE A 137 11.49 -0.07 11.37
CA PHE A 137 12.07 -1.24 10.70
C PHE A 137 13.54 -1.04 10.30
N ILE A 138 13.92 0.17 9.91
CA ILE A 138 15.34 0.50 9.70
C ILE A 138 16.10 0.41 11.03
N ALA A 139 15.57 0.99 12.11
CA ALA A 139 16.21 0.93 13.43
C ALA A 139 16.38 -0.52 13.92
N MET A 140 15.35 -1.36 13.78
CA MET A 140 15.42 -2.81 14.08
C MET A 140 16.44 -3.56 13.21
N SER A 141 16.71 -3.09 11.99
CA SER A 141 17.69 -3.70 11.10
C SER A 141 19.13 -3.32 11.43
N LEU A 142 19.34 -2.15 12.06
CA LEU A 142 20.65 -1.63 12.44
C LEU A 142 21.07 -2.06 13.85
N ASP A 143 20.11 -2.18 14.77
CA ASP A 143 20.36 -2.52 16.17
C ASP A 143 19.72 -3.86 16.56
N PRO A 144 20.52 -4.91 16.82
CA PRO A 144 20.01 -6.20 17.28
C PRO A 144 19.33 -6.16 18.66
N ASP A 145 19.61 -5.16 19.50
CA ASP A 145 18.96 -5.00 20.82
C ASP A 145 17.51 -4.47 20.71
N LEU A 146 17.18 -3.88 19.55
CA LEU A 146 15.83 -3.52 19.11
C LEU A 146 15.14 -4.64 18.31
N SER A 147 15.69 -5.86 18.31
CA SER A 147 15.05 -7.01 17.67
C SER A 147 13.87 -7.56 18.49
N LEU A 148 13.07 -8.43 17.86
CA LEU A 148 11.97 -9.16 18.50
C LEU A 148 12.41 -10.10 19.64
N SER A 149 13.72 -10.29 19.85
CA SER A 149 14.29 -11.02 20.99
C SER A 149 15.06 -10.11 21.96
N GLY A 150 15.09 -8.81 21.72
CA GLY A 150 15.82 -7.82 22.50
C GLY A 150 15.07 -7.32 23.74
N LYS A 151 15.74 -6.46 24.52
CA LYS A 151 15.24 -5.94 25.80
C LYS A 151 13.95 -5.12 25.69
N HIS A 152 13.66 -4.57 24.50
CA HIS A 152 12.54 -3.65 24.28
C HIS A 152 11.31 -4.29 23.61
N ILE A 153 11.20 -5.62 23.62
CA ILE A 153 10.12 -6.37 22.95
C ILE A 153 8.71 -5.83 23.24
N LYS A 154 8.39 -5.46 24.50
CA LYS A 154 7.06 -4.94 24.87
C LYS A 154 6.73 -3.63 24.15
N THR A 155 7.69 -2.72 24.07
CA THR A 155 7.55 -1.45 23.35
C THR A 155 7.38 -1.69 21.86
N LEU A 156 8.17 -2.61 21.30
CA LEU A 156 8.10 -2.95 19.88
C LEU A 156 6.78 -3.63 19.50
N ILE A 157 6.18 -4.41 20.39
CA ILE A 157 4.84 -4.98 20.19
C ILE A 157 3.78 -3.88 20.12
N ILE A 158 3.81 -2.90 21.02
CA ILE A 158 2.85 -1.78 21.04
C ILE A 158 2.99 -0.95 19.75
N ILE A 159 4.22 -0.62 19.40
CA ILE A 159 4.54 0.09 18.16
C ILE A 159 4.08 -0.71 16.93
N GLY A 160 4.35 -2.02 16.93
CA GLY A 160 3.90 -2.96 15.90
C GLY A 160 2.39 -2.93 15.72
N GLY A 161 1.64 -3.01 16.83
CA GLY A 161 0.18 -2.91 16.83
C GLY A 161 -0.34 -1.58 16.28
N LEU A 162 0.32 -0.46 16.64
CA LEU A 162 0.00 0.85 16.06
C LEU A 162 0.29 0.90 14.56
N GLY A 163 1.37 0.28 14.10
CA GLY A 163 1.67 0.12 12.67
C GLY A 163 0.56 -0.60 11.94
N PHE A 164 0.16 -1.79 12.41
CA PHE A 164 -0.97 -2.54 11.84
C PHE A 164 -2.27 -1.74 11.81
N PHE A 165 -2.53 -0.96 12.87
CA PHE A 165 -3.69 -0.08 12.90
C PHE A 165 -3.62 1.00 11.81
N LEU A 166 -2.48 1.67 11.66
CA LEU A 166 -2.29 2.69 10.61
C LEU A 166 -2.36 2.10 9.19
N GLU A 167 -1.85 0.90 8.97
CA GLU A 167 -2.00 0.18 7.69
C GLU A 167 -3.47 -0.15 7.38
N SER A 168 -4.22 -0.53 8.41
CA SER A 168 -5.66 -0.78 8.32
C SER A 168 -6.43 0.51 7.98
N VAL A 169 -6.06 1.63 8.59
CA VAL A 169 -6.60 2.96 8.26
C VAL A 169 -6.27 3.33 6.82
N ASN A 170 -5.01 3.18 6.39
CA ASN A 170 -4.61 3.46 5.01
C ASN A 170 -5.43 2.64 3.99
N SER A 171 -5.67 1.36 4.28
CA SER A 171 -6.41 0.47 3.38
C SER A 171 -7.90 0.81 3.34
N SER A 172 -8.50 1.17 4.48
CA SER A 172 -9.93 1.44 4.61
C SER A 172 -10.36 2.85 4.23
N VAL A 173 -9.52 3.88 4.40
CA VAL A 173 -9.90 5.28 4.11
C VAL A 173 -9.97 5.57 2.60
N ASN A 174 -9.25 4.79 1.78
CA ASN A 174 -9.21 4.99 0.33
C ASN A 174 -10.60 5.04 -0.33
N ILE A 175 -11.52 4.14 0.04
CA ILE A 175 -12.88 4.12 -0.54
C ILE A 175 -13.64 5.43 -0.26
N PHE A 176 -13.48 6.01 0.93
CA PHE A 176 -14.11 7.27 1.30
C PHE A 176 -13.52 8.45 0.51
N ILE A 177 -12.21 8.45 0.27
CA ILE A 177 -11.55 9.45 -0.58
C ILE A 177 -12.11 9.38 -2.00
N TYR A 178 -12.20 8.18 -2.59
CA TYR A 178 -12.77 7.99 -3.92
C TYR A 178 -14.23 8.43 -3.97
N TYR A 179 -15.05 8.04 -2.99
CA TYR A 179 -16.47 8.42 -2.94
C TYR A 179 -16.68 9.94 -2.81
N SER A 180 -15.86 10.61 -2.02
CA SER A 180 -15.94 12.07 -1.83
C SER A 180 -15.46 12.84 -3.06
N MET A 181 -14.36 12.40 -3.69
CA MET A 181 -13.66 13.20 -4.71
C MET A 181 -13.88 12.76 -6.17
N SER A 182 -14.23 11.51 -6.42
CA SER A 182 -14.44 10.98 -7.78
C SER A 182 -15.92 10.95 -8.11
N SER A 183 -16.38 11.90 -8.94
CA SER A 183 -17.79 11.95 -9.39
C SER A 183 -18.23 10.66 -10.06
N ARG A 184 -17.37 10.07 -10.90
CA ARG A 184 -17.62 8.79 -11.58
C ARG A 184 -17.78 7.62 -10.62
N PHE A 185 -16.89 7.51 -9.64
CA PHE A 185 -16.97 6.46 -8.62
C PHE A 185 -18.27 6.60 -7.83
N ARG A 186 -18.57 7.82 -7.38
CA ARG A 186 -19.78 8.15 -6.64
C ARG A 186 -21.06 7.86 -7.41
N GLU A 187 -21.12 8.21 -8.70
CA GLU A 187 -22.24 7.88 -9.59
C GLU A 187 -22.43 6.38 -9.73
N THR A 188 -21.35 5.63 -9.93
CA THR A 188 -21.38 4.17 -10.03
C THR A 188 -21.89 3.54 -8.73
N CYS A 189 -21.36 3.93 -7.58
CA CYS A 189 -21.85 3.47 -6.27
C CYS A 189 -23.35 3.77 -6.11
N ARG A 190 -23.78 5.01 -6.39
CA ARG A 190 -25.21 5.35 -6.29
C ARG A 190 -26.08 4.55 -7.23
N SER A 191 -25.62 4.26 -8.44
CA SER A 191 -26.39 3.42 -9.39
C SER A 191 -26.53 1.99 -8.87
N LEU A 192 -25.46 1.40 -8.33
CA LEU A 192 -25.47 0.06 -7.74
C LEU A 192 -26.46 -0.04 -6.58
N PHE A 193 -26.51 0.97 -5.70
CA PHE A 193 -27.41 0.99 -4.55
C PHE A 193 -28.84 1.46 -4.86
N ARG A 194 -29.06 2.25 -5.93
CA ARG A 194 -30.40 2.68 -6.37
C ARG A 194 -31.15 1.63 -7.20
N ILE A 195 -30.43 0.78 -7.94
CA ILE A 195 -31.06 -0.30 -8.73
C ILE A 195 -31.74 -1.34 -7.81
N ASN A 196 -31.38 -1.41 -6.52
CA ASN A 196 -32.01 -2.30 -5.55
C ASN A 196 -33.23 -1.70 -4.81
N SER A 197 -33.69 -0.48 -5.14
CA SER A 197 -34.87 0.12 -4.47
C SER A 197 -36.17 0.08 -5.29
N HIS A 198 -36.22 -0.66 -6.40
CA HIS A 198 -37.43 -0.86 -7.23
C HIS A 198 -37.74 -2.35 -7.49
N GLY A 199 -37.44 -3.20 -6.52
CA GLY A 199 -37.77 -4.63 -6.55
C GLY A 199 -38.43 -5.10 -5.25
N GLN A 200 -39.50 -4.42 -4.83
CA GLN A 200 -40.57 -4.97 -3.98
C GLN A 200 -41.89 -4.31 -4.37
#